data_AF-A0A6G3S447-F1
#
_entry.id   AF-A0A6G3S447-F1
#
_cell.length_a   1.000
_cell.length_b   1.000
_cell.length_c   1.000
_cell.angle_alpha   90.00
_cell.angle_beta   90.00
_cell.angle_gamma   90.00
#
_symmetry.space_group_name_H-M   'P 1'
#
loop_
_entity.id
_entity.type
_entity.pdbx_description
1 polymer ?
#
loop_
_entity_poly.entity_id
_entity_poly.type
_entity_poly.pdbx_seq_one_letter_code
_entity_poly.pdbx_strand_id
1 'polypeptide(L)'
;MDNVELSDAIADFTGLVGRVEETGERVCLVEGGEPTSVLLAAAELAELEHFAGRVEGGVRPRSGAGQGQPFGPDPQGPYLRYVHADGARMTFVRDRVVVAELRSVAELDWLEGRTRTARQGYMSPKRAAAFEEFLARQGPVGDGVAWIAASWRCQQPFTHLVFLRGPAAEDVALAYGADAQDIADGLMLHQVEERDAREGTDDLTRVLAFGEENGWTWLGYDDFDDAFSRSLDPPAEKQITLSATTAKAIYEFSYFENGVYQNPFPIETGAEDRRDMYELIWYTPGEAPFAAEAPLSFLNLHLRIAEKAGNWTDNIALFFEGLERAFGLALPRDAITSGHVRCARPARR
;
A
#
# COMPACT_ATOMS: atom_id res chain seq x y z
N MET A 1 9.96 21.86 1.35
CA MET A 1 10.85 21.71 2.51
C MET A 1 10.92 23.08 3.13
N ASP A 2 10.22 23.25 4.24
CA ASP A 2 10.06 24.56 4.87
C ASP A 2 11.26 24.83 5.76
N ASN A 3 11.84 26.02 5.61
CA ASN A 3 12.98 26.48 6.39
C ASN A 3 12.47 27.34 7.54
N VAL A 4 12.90 27.03 8.77
CA VAL A 4 12.54 27.76 9.98
C VAL A 4 13.83 28.17 10.69
N GLU A 5 13.95 29.44 11.07
CA GLU A 5 15.10 29.89 11.86
C GLU A 5 15.13 29.19 13.22
N LEU A 6 16.31 28.76 13.66
CA LEU A 6 16.49 27.99 14.89
C LEU A 6 15.99 28.76 16.12
N SER A 7 16.09 30.09 16.11
CA SER A 7 15.52 30.97 17.15
C SER A 7 14.01 30.85 17.28
N ASP A 8 13.31 30.70 16.15
CA ASP A 8 11.86 30.62 16.08
C ASP A 8 11.39 29.19 16.39
N ALA A 9 12.15 28.19 15.94
CA ALA A 9 11.90 26.78 16.25
C ALA A 9 12.00 26.47 17.75
N ILE A 10 12.93 27.12 18.48
CA ILE A 10 13.04 26.99 19.94
C ILE A 10 11.76 27.49 20.63
N ALA A 11 11.08 28.50 20.08
CA ALA A 11 9.87 29.05 20.66
C ALA A 11 8.62 28.20 20.39
N ASP A 12 8.59 27.41 19.31
CA ASP A 12 7.42 26.60 18.91
C ASP A 12 7.78 25.18 18.44
N PHE A 13 8.59 24.46 19.22
CA PHE A 13 8.85 23.05 18.93
C PHE A 13 7.58 22.20 18.95
N THR A 14 6.56 22.59 19.73
CA THR A 14 5.30 21.85 19.82
C THR A 14 4.53 21.89 18.50
N GLY A 15 4.37 23.07 17.89
CA GLY A 15 3.71 23.21 16.59
C GLY A 15 4.47 22.50 15.47
N LEU A 16 5.80 22.60 15.46
CA LEU A 16 6.64 21.94 14.46
C LEU A 16 6.58 20.40 14.54
N VAL A 17 6.61 19.84 15.75
CA VAL A 17 6.47 18.38 15.96
C VAL A 17 5.07 17.91 15.57
N GLY A 18 4.02 18.65 15.94
CA GLY A 18 2.65 18.35 15.53
C GLY A 18 2.50 18.30 14.01
N ARG A 19 3.08 19.27 13.30
CA ARG A 19 3.09 19.28 11.83
C ARG A 19 3.82 18.06 11.25
N VAL A 20 5.02 17.74 11.74
CA VAL A 20 5.80 16.58 11.26
C VAL A 20 5.02 15.28 11.52
N GLU A 21 4.36 15.18 12.67
CA GLU A 21 3.54 14.02 13.03
C GLU A 21 2.28 13.88 12.17
N GLU A 22 1.58 14.99 11.88
CA GLU A 22 0.35 14.98 11.07
C GLU A 22 0.60 14.80 9.57
N THR A 23 1.67 15.38 9.06
CA THR A 23 1.91 15.48 7.60
C THR A 23 3.02 14.58 7.10
N GLY A 24 3.95 14.15 7.98
CA GLY A 24 5.18 13.49 7.59
C GLY A 24 6.19 14.39 6.88
N GLU A 25 5.90 15.69 6.69
CA GLU A 25 6.82 16.61 6.03
C GLU A 25 8.01 16.96 6.91
N ARG A 26 9.22 16.93 6.35
CA ARG A 26 10.44 17.38 7.04
C ARG A 26 10.44 18.89 7.23
N VAL A 27 10.91 19.33 8.40
CA VAL A 27 11.17 20.74 8.70
C VAL A 27 12.68 20.96 8.80
N CYS A 28 13.20 21.86 7.97
CA CYS A 28 14.61 22.25 8.03
C CYS A 28 14.79 23.42 8.99
N LEU A 29 15.66 23.25 9.98
CA LEU A 29 16.08 24.32 10.86
C LEU A 29 17.34 24.97 10.29
N VAL A 30 17.28 26.28 10.12
CA VAL A 30 18.38 27.10 9.63
C VAL A 30 18.93 27.98 10.75
N GLU A 31 20.23 28.27 10.74
CA GLU A 31 20.86 29.24 11.64
C GLU A 31 21.60 30.26 10.79
N GLY A 32 21.15 31.52 10.79
CA GLY A 32 21.74 32.56 9.94
C GLY A 32 21.59 32.26 8.46
N GLY A 33 20.49 31.60 8.07
CA GLY A 33 20.20 31.18 6.69
C GLY A 33 20.84 29.87 6.23
N GLU A 34 21.72 29.25 7.03
CA GLU A 34 22.35 27.97 6.69
C GLU A 34 21.63 26.79 7.37
N PRO A 35 21.25 25.72 6.64
CA PRO A 35 20.64 24.52 7.23
C PRO A 35 21.56 23.83 8.23
N THR A 36 21.11 23.69 9.47
CA THR A 36 21.89 23.05 10.54
C THR A 36 21.33 21.70 10.93
N SER A 37 20.00 21.58 10.99
CA SER A 37 19.32 20.37 11.43
C SER A 37 17.98 20.18 10.74
N VAL A 38 17.48 18.96 10.78
CA VAL A 38 16.21 18.55 10.17
C VAL A 38 15.40 17.81 11.21
N LEU A 39 14.17 18.29 11.43
CA LEU A 39 13.16 17.58 12.19
C LEU A 39 12.39 16.69 11.20
N LEU A 40 12.38 15.38 11.45
CA LEU A 40 11.73 14.41 10.59
C LEU A 40 10.95 13.38 11.41
N ALA A 41 9.99 12.71 10.75
CA ALA A 41 9.19 11.68 11.37
C ALA A 41 10.07 10.50 11.83
N ALA A 42 9.77 9.93 12.99
CA ALA A 42 10.56 8.82 13.54
C ALA A 42 10.55 7.59 12.62
N ALA A 43 9.43 7.35 11.93
CA ALA A 43 9.28 6.27 10.96
C ALA A 43 10.21 6.45 9.74
N GLU A 44 10.32 7.67 9.23
CA GLU A 44 11.22 8.02 8.14
C GLU A 44 12.68 7.81 8.54
N LEU A 45 13.06 8.31 9.71
CA LEU A 45 14.42 8.16 10.21
C LEU A 45 14.79 6.69 10.45
N ALA A 46 13.90 5.90 11.04
CA ALA A 46 14.10 4.47 11.27
C ALA A 46 14.31 3.71 9.94
N GLU A 47 13.63 4.12 8.87
CA GLU A 47 13.85 3.56 7.54
C GLU A 47 15.23 3.90 6.98
N LEU A 48 15.62 5.17 7.06
CA LEU A 48 16.93 5.62 6.63
C LEU A 48 18.04 4.88 7.39
N GLU A 49 17.92 4.72 8.71
CA GLU A 49 18.87 3.96 9.53
C GLU A 49 18.88 2.46 9.18
N HIS A 50 17.72 1.88 8.88
CA HIS A 50 17.59 0.48 8.50
C HIS A 50 18.34 0.14 7.19
N PHE A 51 18.20 0.99 6.16
CA PHE A 51 18.92 0.79 4.90
C PHE A 51 20.37 1.24 4.99
N ALA A 52 20.62 2.37 5.64
CA ALA A 52 21.96 2.84 5.93
C ALA A 52 22.71 1.94 6.92
N GLY A 53 22.14 0.89 7.49
CA GLY A 53 22.85 -0.15 8.24
C GLY A 53 23.42 -1.28 7.37
N ARG A 54 22.98 -1.42 6.11
CA ARG A 54 23.30 -2.58 5.25
C ARG A 54 24.51 -2.43 4.34
N VAL A 55 25.03 -1.22 4.16
CA VAL A 55 26.27 -1.02 3.39
C VAL A 55 27.47 -1.25 4.33
N GLU A 56 28.53 -1.93 3.92
CA GLU A 56 29.69 -2.10 4.81
C GLU A 56 30.59 -0.85 4.82
N GLY A 57 31.09 -0.46 6.00
CA GLY A 57 32.05 0.65 6.15
C GLY A 57 31.47 2.07 6.09
N GLY A 58 32.29 3.06 6.48
CA GLY A 58 31.93 4.48 6.54
C GLY A 58 31.67 4.99 7.96
N VAL A 59 32.31 6.09 8.34
CA VAL A 59 32.14 6.71 9.66
C VAL A 59 30.88 7.56 9.65
N ARG A 60 29.89 7.21 10.48
CA ARG A 60 28.71 8.06 10.72
C ARG A 60 29.19 9.42 11.25
N PRO A 61 28.80 10.55 10.62
CA PRO A 61 29.13 11.87 11.13
C PRO A 61 28.66 11.99 12.57
N ARG A 62 29.57 12.40 13.46
CA ARG A 62 29.22 12.73 14.84
C ARG A 62 29.03 14.22 14.92
N SER A 63 27.91 14.67 15.47
CA SER A 63 27.73 16.07 15.85
C SER A 63 28.80 16.44 16.88
N GLY A 64 29.44 17.60 16.71
CA GLY A 64 30.41 18.12 17.68
C GLY A 64 29.78 18.23 19.05
N ALA A 65 30.53 17.91 20.11
CA ALA A 65 30.01 17.91 21.47
C ALA A 65 29.48 19.31 21.86
N GLY A 66 28.16 19.47 21.88
CA GLY A 66 27.51 20.66 22.42
C GLY A 66 27.71 20.72 23.93
N GLN A 67 28.20 21.85 24.43
CA GLN A 67 28.31 22.06 25.87
C GLN A 67 26.92 22.19 26.51
N GLY A 68 26.60 21.26 27.42
CA GLY A 68 25.95 21.60 28.69
C GLY A 68 24.44 21.91 28.70
N GLN A 69 23.61 21.18 27.95
CA GLN A 69 22.15 21.22 28.17
C GLN A 69 21.73 20.07 29.11
N PRO A 70 20.80 20.28 30.07
CA PRO A 70 20.43 19.24 31.02
C PRO A 70 19.86 18.02 30.31
N PHE A 71 20.42 16.87 30.63
CA PHE A 71 19.98 15.56 30.19
C PHE A 71 18.66 15.20 30.86
N GLY A 72 17.64 14.85 30.08
CA GLY A 72 16.39 14.31 30.62
C GLY A 72 15.17 14.63 29.77
N PRO A 73 14.02 14.01 30.09
CA PRO A 73 12.73 14.34 29.50
C PRO A 73 12.32 15.76 29.90
N ASP A 74 12.05 16.60 28.92
CA ASP A 74 11.50 17.94 29.07
C ASP A 74 10.10 17.99 28.46
N PRO A 75 9.04 18.21 29.27
CA PRO A 75 7.68 18.33 28.75
C PRO A 75 7.53 19.52 27.80
N GLN A 76 7.00 19.25 26.61
CA GLN A 76 6.76 20.22 25.53
C GLN A 76 5.33 20.02 25.01
N GLY A 77 4.36 20.63 25.70
CA GLY A 77 2.94 20.43 25.41
C GLY A 77 2.54 18.95 25.54
N PRO A 78 1.97 18.30 24.51
CA PRO A 78 1.62 16.88 24.52
C PRO A 78 2.84 15.95 24.37
N TYR A 79 4.03 16.48 24.13
CA TYR A 79 5.25 15.72 23.86
C TYR A 79 6.20 15.69 25.06
N LEU A 80 6.95 14.60 25.19
CA LEU A 80 8.17 14.52 25.99
C LEU A 80 9.37 14.63 25.06
N ARG A 81 10.18 15.68 25.25
CA ARG A 81 11.42 15.90 24.49
C ARG A 81 12.61 15.32 25.23
N TYR A 82 13.42 14.53 24.54
CA TYR A 82 14.68 13.99 25.04
C TYR A 82 15.83 14.60 24.26
N VAL A 83 16.73 15.30 24.95
CA VAL A 83 17.98 15.81 24.37
C VAL A 83 19.08 14.76 24.56
N HIS A 84 19.75 14.41 23.48
CA HIS A 84 20.83 13.42 23.48
C HIS A 84 22.16 14.02 23.93
N ALA A 85 23.14 13.17 24.21
CA ALA A 85 24.44 13.56 24.76
C ALA A 85 25.29 14.48 23.90
N ASP A 86 25.01 14.56 22.61
CA ASP A 86 25.68 15.47 21.69
C ASP A 86 25.04 16.87 21.64
N GLY A 87 23.89 17.06 22.28
CA GLY A 87 23.13 18.32 22.28
C GLY A 87 22.50 18.67 20.93
N ALA A 88 22.74 17.87 19.88
CA ALA A 88 22.29 18.12 18.52
C ALA A 88 21.10 17.24 18.15
N ARG A 89 21.03 16.03 18.72
CA ARG A 89 19.90 15.12 18.51
C ARG A 89 18.83 15.36 19.57
N MET A 90 17.59 15.39 19.12
CA MET A 90 16.42 15.41 19.98
C MET A 90 15.42 14.33 19.56
N THR A 91 14.71 13.76 20.51
CA THR A 91 13.66 12.77 20.27
C THR A 91 12.38 13.25 20.94
N PHE A 92 11.26 13.23 20.22
CA PHE A 92 9.97 13.67 20.71
C PHE A 92 9.04 12.47 20.84
N VAL A 93 8.41 12.34 22.01
CA VAL A 93 7.59 11.17 22.37
C VAL A 93 6.19 11.62 22.75
N ARG A 94 5.16 10.98 22.19
CA ARG A 94 3.75 11.12 22.60
C ARG A 94 3.21 9.74 22.98
N ASP A 95 2.56 9.62 24.13
CA ASP A 95 1.96 8.35 24.59
C ASP A 95 2.90 7.13 24.53
N ARG A 96 4.19 7.35 24.83
CA ARG A 96 5.29 6.36 24.77
C ARG A 96 5.73 5.93 23.36
N VAL A 97 5.26 6.60 22.31
CA VAL A 97 5.69 6.41 20.93
C VAL A 97 6.61 7.56 20.53
N VAL A 98 7.74 7.25 19.88
CA VAL A 98 8.60 8.28 19.27
C VAL A 98 7.93 8.77 17.99
N VAL A 99 7.63 10.06 17.91
CA VAL A 99 6.86 10.64 16.79
C VAL A 99 7.75 11.40 15.82
N ALA A 100 8.76 12.09 16.34
CA ALA A 100 9.70 12.87 15.54
C ALA A 100 11.08 12.88 16.18
N GLU A 101 12.10 13.08 15.34
CA GLU A 101 13.47 13.24 15.79
C GLU A 101 14.13 14.42 15.09
N LEU A 102 15.01 15.12 15.81
CA LEU A 102 15.89 16.12 15.24
C LEU A 102 17.25 15.48 14.95
N ARG A 103 17.75 15.65 13.73
CA ARG A 103 19.06 15.18 13.27
C ARG A 103 19.83 16.32 12.60
N SER A 104 21.16 16.23 12.59
CA SER A 104 21.96 17.19 11.81
C SER A 104 21.79 16.95 10.31
N VAL A 105 21.90 17.99 9.50
CA VAL A 105 21.86 17.86 8.01
C VAL A 105 22.94 16.89 7.54
N ALA A 106 24.17 17.00 8.07
CA ALA A 106 25.28 16.11 7.71
C ALA A 106 25.00 14.64 8.01
N GLU A 107 24.32 14.35 9.12
CA GLU A 107 23.92 12.98 9.48
C GLU A 107 22.79 12.47 8.56
N LEU A 108 21.83 13.32 8.24
CA LEU A 108 20.74 12.98 7.32
C LEU A 108 21.28 12.70 5.90
N ASP A 109 22.11 13.58 5.36
CA ASP A 109 22.76 13.41 4.05
C ASP A 109 23.56 12.11 3.97
N TRP A 110 24.26 11.78 5.07
CA TRP A 110 24.98 10.51 5.19
C TRP A 110 24.03 9.32 5.16
N LEU A 111 22.95 9.36 5.94
CA LEU A 111 21.93 8.30 5.98
C LEU A 111 21.25 8.10 4.62
N GLU A 112 20.94 9.18 3.92
CA GLU A 112 20.35 9.14 2.58
C GLU A 112 21.31 8.59 1.53
N GLY A 113 22.56 9.07 1.52
CA GLY A 113 23.58 8.57 0.60
C GLY A 113 23.87 7.09 0.80
N ARG A 114 23.89 6.64 2.05
CA ARG A 114 24.03 5.22 2.43
C ARG A 114 22.79 4.41 2.03
N THR A 115 21.60 4.92 2.28
CA THR A 115 20.33 4.28 1.89
C THR A 115 20.24 4.13 0.38
N ARG A 116 20.63 5.16 -0.37
CA ARG A 116 20.71 5.15 -1.83
C ARG A 116 21.68 4.07 -2.32
N THR A 117 22.89 4.03 -1.75
CA THR A 117 23.89 3.00 -2.06
C THR A 117 23.37 1.59 -1.73
N ALA A 118 22.71 1.42 -0.59
CA ALA A 118 22.12 0.14 -0.17
C ALA A 118 21.03 -0.34 -1.15
N ARG A 119 20.19 0.58 -1.60
CA ARG A 119 19.10 0.32 -2.56
C ARG A 119 19.64 0.05 -3.98
N GLN A 120 20.72 0.73 -4.38
CA GLN A 120 21.35 0.58 -5.69
C GLN A 120 22.24 -0.67 -5.81
N GLY A 121 22.76 -1.20 -4.70
CA GLY A 121 23.62 -2.40 -4.70
C GLY A 121 22.96 -3.66 -5.28
N TYR A 122 21.65 -3.65 -5.51
CA TYR A 122 20.88 -4.77 -6.03
C TYR A 122 20.25 -4.54 -7.42
N MET A 123 20.58 -3.45 -8.14
CA MET A 123 19.90 -3.11 -9.40
C MET A 123 20.83 -2.63 -10.54
N SER A 124 20.50 -2.98 -11.78
CA SER A 124 21.16 -2.41 -12.97
C SER A 124 20.68 -0.97 -13.23
N PRO A 125 21.48 -0.10 -13.87
CA PRO A 125 21.14 1.34 -14.06
C PRO A 125 19.79 1.59 -14.73
N LYS A 126 19.35 0.69 -15.62
CA LYS A 126 18.05 0.77 -16.29
C LYS A 126 16.88 0.51 -15.32
N ARG A 127 17.07 -0.36 -14.33
CA ARG A 127 16.08 -0.64 -13.28
C ARG A 127 16.00 0.50 -12.25
N ALA A 128 17.13 1.13 -11.95
CA ALA A 128 17.18 2.30 -11.07
C ALA A 128 16.41 3.50 -11.65
N ALA A 129 16.57 3.81 -12.94
CA ALA A 129 15.84 4.90 -13.59
C ALA A 129 14.32 4.63 -13.65
N ALA A 130 13.91 3.39 -13.96
CA ALA A 130 12.52 2.97 -13.95
C ALA A 130 11.90 3.01 -12.53
N PHE A 131 12.70 2.78 -11.49
CA PHE A 131 12.30 2.85 -10.09
C PHE A 131 12.04 4.30 -9.63
N GLU A 132 12.92 5.24 -10.00
CA GLU A 132 12.71 6.68 -9.73
C GLU A 132 11.48 7.23 -10.47
N GLU A 133 11.29 6.81 -11.74
CA GLU A 133 10.11 7.18 -12.53
C GLU A 133 8.81 6.58 -11.98
N PHE A 134 8.89 5.47 -11.25
CA PHE A 134 7.77 4.78 -10.62
C PHE A 134 7.40 5.40 -9.25
N LEU A 135 8.39 5.79 -8.44
CA LEU A 135 8.15 6.53 -7.19
C LEU A 135 7.53 7.90 -7.45
N ALA A 136 7.94 8.57 -8.54
CA ALA A 136 7.39 9.86 -8.96
C ALA A 136 5.92 9.78 -9.45
N ARG A 137 5.37 8.58 -9.66
CA ARG A 137 4.00 8.34 -10.16
C ARG A 137 3.02 7.85 -9.08
N GLN A 138 3.43 7.74 -7.83
CA GLN A 138 2.54 7.29 -6.76
C GLN A 138 1.48 8.35 -6.47
N GLY A 139 0.19 8.00 -6.67
CA GLY A 139 -0.95 8.80 -6.22
C GLY A 139 -1.07 8.80 -4.69
N PRO A 140 -1.90 9.68 -4.11
CA PRO A 140 -2.13 9.71 -2.66
C PRO A 140 -2.63 8.36 -2.15
N VAL A 141 -2.13 7.95 -0.98
CA VAL A 141 -2.56 6.74 -0.25
C VAL A 141 -4.02 6.95 0.18
N GLY A 142 -4.95 6.10 -0.29
CA GLY A 142 -6.36 6.13 0.12
C GLY A 142 -7.41 5.93 -0.98
N ASP A 143 -7.03 6.04 -2.26
CA ASP A 143 -7.96 5.93 -3.41
C ASP A 143 -7.85 4.60 -4.18
N GLY A 144 -7.14 3.60 -3.63
CA GLY A 144 -6.93 2.30 -4.28
C GLY A 144 -8.02 1.26 -4.01
N VAL A 145 -7.64 0.06 -3.58
CA VAL A 145 -8.53 -1.07 -3.22
C VAL A 145 -8.59 -1.37 -1.71
N ALA A 146 -7.70 -0.84 -0.88
CA ALA A 146 -7.62 -1.12 0.56
C ALA A 146 -8.86 -0.64 1.33
N TRP A 147 -9.57 0.37 0.82
CA TRP A 147 -10.78 0.89 1.46
C TRP A 147 -11.91 -0.14 1.60
N ILE A 148 -11.96 -1.18 0.76
CA ILE A 148 -12.96 -2.26 0.88
C ILE A 148 -12.56 -3.35 1.88
N ALA A 149 -11.32 -3.40 2.37
CA ALA A 149 -10.82 -4.56 3.12
C ALA A 149 -11.69 -4.92 4.35
N ALA A 150 -12.22 -3.92 5.05
CA ALA A 150 -13.11 -4.14 6.19
C ALA A 150 -14.45 -4.78 5.77
N SER A 151 -15.10 -4.29 4.71
CA SER A 151 -16.35 -4.83 4.20
C SER A 151 -16.16 -6.16 3.47
N TRP A 152 -14.97 -6.39 2.91
CA TRP A 152 -14.65 -7.58 2.12
C TRP A 152 -14.56 -8.85 2.98
N ARG A 153 -14.31 -8.71 4.29
CA ARG A 153 -14.54 -9.80 5.26
C ARG A 153 -15.97 -10.30 5.30
N CYS A 154 -16.90 -9.41 5.04
CA CYS A 154 -18.33 -9.68 4.93
C CYS A 154 -18.74 -9.92 3.47
N GLN A 155 -17.78 -10.19 2.58
CA GLN A 155 -17.99 -10.45 1.15
C GLN A 155 -18.57 -9.28 0.35
N GLN A 156 -18.31 -8.05 0.82
CA GLN A 156 -18.77 -6.84 0.16
C GLN A 156 -17.60 -6.01 -0.39
N PRO A 157 -17.77 -5.34 -1.54
CA PRO A 157 -18.98 -5.30 -2.36
C PRO A 157 -19.19 -6.56 -3.20
N PHE A 158 -18.13 -7.36 -3.42
CA PHE A 158 -18.17 -8.58 -4.23
C PHE A 158 -17.26 -9.64 -3.61
N THR A 159 -17.62 -10.92 -3.70
CA THR A 159 -16.74 -12.02 -3.28
C THR A 159 -15.51 -12.18 -4.17
N HIS A 160 -15.56 -11.77 -5.44
CA HIS A 160 -14.44 -11.83 -6.37
C HIS A 160 -14.12 -10.45 -6.94
N LEU A 161 -12.83 -10.14 -6.98
CA LEU A 161 -12.28 -8.98 -7.67
C LEU A 161 -11.17 -9.44 -8.61
N VAL A 162 -11.29 -9.09 -9.88
CA VAL A 162 -10.33 -9.46 -10.92
C VAL A 162 -9.79 -8.21 -11.57
N PHE A 163 -8.47 -8.09 -11.68
CA PHE A 163 -7.79 -7.00 -12.36
C PHE A 163 -6.98 -7.56 -13.54
N LEU A 164 -7.18 -6.99 -14.72
CA LEU A 164 -6.65 -7.46 -15.99
C LEU A 164 -5.95 -6.31 -16.70
N ARG A 165 -4.72 -6.54 -17.15
CA ARG A 165 -3.97 -5.54 -17.92
C ARG A 165 -4.05 -5.83 -19.41
N GLY A 166 -4.48 -4.84 -20.19
CA GLY A 166 -4.48 -4.85 -21.65
C GLY A 166 -5.87 -4.77 -22.29
N PRO A 167 -6.77 -5.76 -22.07
CA PRO A 167 -8.11 -5.78 -22.68
C PRO A 167 -9.05 -4.70 -22.12
N ALA A 168 -9.99 -4.22 -22.93
CA ALA A 168 -11.03 -3.27 -22.51
C ALA A 168 -12.11 -3.94 -21.66
N ALA A 169 -12.75 -3.19 -20.76
CA ALA A 169 -13.65 -3.76 -19.77
C ALA A 169 -14.90 -4.46 -20.34
N GLU A 170 -15.48 -3.93 -21.42
CA GLU A 170 -16.63 -4.54 -22.08
C GLU A 170 -16.28 -5.88 -22.74
N ASP A 171 -15.14 -5.94 -23.44
CA ASP A 171 -14.66 -7.18 -24.08
C ASP A 171 -14.39 -8.27 -23.05
N VAL A 172 -13.82 -7.88 -21.91
CA VAL A 172 -13.58 -8.79 -20.79
C VAL A 172 -14.89 -9.25 -20.18
N ALA A 173 -15.84 -8.35 -19.92
CA ALA A 173 -17.12 -8.72 -19.34
C ALA A 173 -17.84 -9.75 -20.24
N LEU A 174 -17.87 -9.52 -21.56
CA LEU A 174 -18.40 -10.47 -22.54
C LEU A 174 -17.68 -11.82 -22.50
N ALA A 175 -16.34 -11.81 -22.46
CA ALA A 175 -15.56 -13.03 -22.38
C ALA A 175 -15.78 -13.80 -21.06
N TYR A 176 -16.10 -13.09 -19.98
CA TYR A 176 -16.52 -13.66 -18.71
C TYR A 176 -17.97 -14.17 -18.72
N GLY A 177 -18.73 -13.96 -19.81
CA GLY A 177 -20.09 -14.46 -19.97
C GLY A 177 -21.18 -13.47 -19.58
N ALA A 178 -20.88 -12.17 -19.52
CA ALA A 178 -21.87 -11.13 -19.36
C ALA A 178 -22.84 -11.05 -20.57
N ASP A 179 -24.08 -10.67 -20.29
CA ASP A 179 -25.10 -10.44 -21.30
C ASP A 179 -24.76 -9.19 -22.13
N ALA A 180 -24.69 -9.36 -23.45
CA ALA A 180 -24.30 -8.30 -24.37
C ALA A 180 -25.34 -7.16 -24.44
N GLN A 181 -26.61 -7.44 -24.18
CA GLN A 181 -27.66 -6.42 -24.19
C GLN A 181 -27.54 -5.54 -22.95
N ASP A 182 -27.26 -6.09 -21.77
CA ASP A 182 -27.02 -5.31 -20.56
C ASP A 182 -25.82 -4.36 -20.71
N ILE A 183 -24.75 -4.83 -21.35
CA ILE A 183 -23.58 -4.00 -21.66
C ILE A 183 -23.95 -2.87 -22.62
N ALA A 184 -24.67 -3.18 -23.70
CA ALA A 184 -25.08 -2.20 -24.71
C ALA A 184 -26.07 -1.16 -24.15
N ASP A 185 -26.98 -1.59 -23.27
CA ASP A 185 -27.96 -0.73 -22.61
C ASP A 185 -27.34 0.10 -21.47
N GLY A 186 -26.12 -0.25 -21.04
CA GLY A 186 -25.40 0.45 -19.98
C GLY A 186 -26.06 0.26 -18.61
N LEU A 187 -26.49 -0.97 -18.31
CA LEU A 187 -27.08 -1.31 -17.01
C LEU A 187 -26.15 -0.92 -15.86
N MET A 188 -26.71 -0.24 -14.85
CA MET A 188 -25.99 0.21 -13.66
C MET A 188 -26.40 -0.60 -12.43
N LEU A 189 -25.45 -0.80 -11.50
CA LEU A 189 -25.64 -1.63 -10.31
C LEU A 189 -26.82 -1.17 -9.44
N HIS A 190 -26.97 0.14 -9.21
CA HIS A 190 -28.07 0.69 -8.42
C HIS A 190 -29.45 0.37 -9.04
N GLN A 191 -29.55 0.22 -10.37
CA GLN A 191 -30.82 -0.11 -11.03
C GLN A 191 -31.24 -1.55 -10.72
N VAL A 192 -30.27 -2.45 -10.52
CA VAL A 192 -30.52 -3.83 -10.10
C VAL A 192 -30.93 -3.85 -8.62
N GLU A 193 -30.22 -3.11 -7.76
CA GLU A 193 -30.53 -2.98 -6.34
C GLU A 193 -31.95 -2.40 -6.11
N GLU A 194 -32.30 -1.32 -6.81
CA GLU A 194 -33.65 -0.71 -6.76
C GLU A 194 -34.74 -1.69 -7.22
N ARG A 195 -34.45 -2.51 -8.24
CA ARG A 195 -35.36 -3.53 -8.73
C ARG A 195 -35.55 -4.65 -7.71
N ASP A 196 -34.47 -5.15 -7.11
CA ASP A 196 -34.53 -6.15 -6.05
C ASP A 196 -35.34 -5.68 -4.85
N ALA A 197 -35.12 -4.44 -4.39
CA ALA A 197 -35.88 -3.85 -3.31
C ALA A 197 -37.39 -3.76 -3.63
N ARG A 198 -37.74 -3.47 -4.89
CA ARG A 198 -39.13 -3.36 -5.36
C ARG A 198 -39.80 -4.71 -5.58
N GLU A 199 -39.07 -5.70 -6.10
CA GLU A 199 -39.62 -6.99 -6.55
C GLU A 199 -39.41 -8.13 -5.52
N GLY A 200 -38.57 -7.91 -4.50
CA GLY A 200 -38.20 -8.93 -3.51
C GLY A 200 -37.32 -10.03 -4.11
N THR A 201 -36.53 -9.69 -5.12
CA THR A 201 -35.56 -10.59 -5.78
C THR A 201 -34.17 -10.44 -5.18
N ASP A 202 -33.23 -11.28 -5.63
CA ASP A 202 -31.82 -11.28 -5.24
C ASP A 202 -30.96 -11.35 -6.52
N ASP A 203 -31.34 -10.54 -7.52
CA ASP A 203 -30.64 -10.46 -8.80
C ASP A 203 -29.29 -9.73 -8.65
N LEU A 204 -29.11 -8.91 -7.60
CA LEU A 204 -27.90 -8.16 -7.31
C LEU A 204 -26.69 -9.07 -7.04
N THR A 205 -26.89 -10.22 -6.39
CA THR A 205 -25.83 -11.23 -6.24
C THR A 205 -25.51 -11.95 -7.54
N ARG A 206 -26.23 -11.63 -8.63
CA ARG A 206 -26.14 -12.28 -9.94
C ARG A 206 -25.70 -11.34 -11.04
N VAL A 207 -24.77 -10.44 -10.73
CA VAL A 207 -24.21 -9.48 -11.67
C VAL A 207 -22.68 -9.53 -11.68
N LEU A 208 -22.12 -9.09 -12.81
CA LEU A 208 -20.72 -8.76 -12.95
C LEU A 208 -20.63 -7.26 -13.17
N ALA A 209 -20.10 -6.57 -12.16
CA ALA A 209 -19.71 -5.16 -12.26
C ALA A 209 -18.34 -5.06 -12.93
N PHE A 210 -18.13 -4.02 -13.73
CA PHE A 210 -16.87 -3.85 -14.46
C PHE A 210 -16.55 -2.40 -14.77
N GLY A 211 -15.27 -2.12 -14.97
CA GLY A 211 -14.77 -0.80 -15.37
C GLY A 211 -13.28 -0.79 -15.61
N GLU A 212 -12.72 0.40 -15.76
CA GLU A 212 -11.28 0.61 -15.98
C GLU A 212 -10.76 1.67 -15.01
N GLU A 213 -9.65 1.39 -14.33
CA GLU A 213 -8.97 2.32 -13.42
C GLU A 213 -7.46 2.16 -13.52
N ASN A 214 -6.71 3.26 -13.61
CA ASN A 214 -5.25 3.27 -13.67
C ASN A 214 -4.63 2.31 -14.71
N GLY A 215 -5.31 2.12 -15.85
CA GLY A 215 -4.85 1.22 -16.92
C GLY A 215 -5.08 -0.27 -16.65
N TRP A 216 -5.88 -0.59 -15.63
CA TRP A 216 -6.40 -1.93 -15.34
C TRP A 216 -7.88 -1.98 -15.67
N THR A 217 -8.29 -3.02 -16.39
CA THR A 217 -9.69 -3.45 -16.40
C THR A 217 -9.95 -4.19 -15.09
N TRP A 218 -11.04 -3.87 -14.41
CA TRP A 218 -11.45 -4.54 -13.19
C TRP A 218 -12.85 -5.13 -13.33
N LEU A 219 -13.06 -6.29 -12.71
CA LEU A 219 -14.34 -6.97 -12.58
C LEU A 219 -14.64 -7.22 -11.10
N GLY A 220 -15.88 -7.06 -10.70
CA GLY A 220 -16.39 -7.41 -9.38
C GLY A 220 -17.65 -8.26 -9.53
N TYR A 221 -17.68 -9.44 -8.95
CA TYR A 221 -18.85 -10.32 -9.04
C TYR A 221 -18.93 -11.27 -7.84
N ASP A 222 -20.12 -11.84 -7.64
CA ASP A 222 -20.31 -12.93 -6.71
C ASP A 222 -20.22 -14.28 -7.40
N ASP A 223 -19.58 -15.25 -6.73
CA ASP A 223 -19.49 -16.62 -7.25
C ASP A 223 -20.78 -17.38 -6.96
N PHE A 224 -21.59 -17.55 -8.00
CA PHE A 224 -22.80 -18.35 -7.99
C PHE A 224 -22.85 -19.23 -9.24
N ASP A 225 -23.22 -20.50 -9.06
CA ASP A 225 -23.53 -21.47 -10.11
C ASP A 225 -22.54 -21.53 -11.30
N ASP A 226 -21.26 -21.19 -11.08
CA ASP A 226 -20.24 -21.04 -12.14
C ASP A 226 -20.75 -20.21 -13.33
N ALA A 227 -21.48 -19.12 -13.02
CA ALA A 227 -22.17 -18.31 -14.02
C ALA A 227 -21.21 -17.54 -14.94
N PHE A 228 -20.03 -17.19 -14.43
CA PHE A 228 -19.01 -16.45 -15.17
C PHE A 228 -17.78 -17.31 -15.46
N SER A 229 -17.25 -17.18 -16.68
CA SER A 229 -16.00 -17.83 -17.11
C SER A 229 -14.81 -17.14 -16.45
N ARG A 230 -13.97 -17.90 -15.73
CA ARG A 230 -12.79 -17.37 -15.03
C ARG A 230 -11.53 -17.29 -15.91
N SER A 231 -11.65 -17.56 -17.22
CA SER A 231 -10.53 -17.64 -18.15
C SER A 231 -10.77 -16.83 -19.42
N LEU A 232 -9.73 -16.11 -19.85
CA LEU A 232 -9.66 -15.39 -21.13
C LEU A 232 -8.83 -16.20 -22.15
N ASP A 233 -9.23 -16.13 -23.42
CA ASP A 233 -8.45 -16.67 -24.53
C ASP A 233 -8.32 -15.61 -25.64
N PRO A 234 -7.11 -15.07 -25.89
CA PRO A 234 -5.85 -15.34 -25.19
C PRO A 234 -5.84 -14.79 -23.74
N PRO A 235 -4.96 -15.30 -22.86
CA PRO A 235 -4.84 -14.78 -21.51
C PRO A 235 -4.34 -13.33 -21.49
N ALA A 236 -4.73 -12.58 -20.46
CA ALA A 236 -4.23 -11.23 -20.25
C ALA A 236 -2.72 -11.21 -19.96
N GLU A 237 -2.06 -10.08 -20.24
CA GLU A 237 -0.64 -9.88 -19.93
C GLU A 237 -0.39 -10.07 -18.44
N LYS A 238 -1.26 -9.48 -17.61
CA LYS A 238 -1.27 -9.63 -16.17
C LYS A 238 -2.69 -9.79 -15.68
N GLN A 239 -2.89 -10.73 -14.76
CA GLN A 239 -4.17 -10.97 -14.10
C GLN A 239 -3.94 -11.10 -12.60
N ILE A 240 -4.69 -10.34 -11.82
CA ILE A 240 -4.77 -10.47 -10.37
C ILE A 240 -6.18 -10.87 -10.01
N THR A 241 -6.34 -11.92 -9.22
CA THR A 241 -7.63 -12.34 -8.68
C THR A 241 -7.55 -12.29 -7.16
N LEU A 242 -8.54 -11.64 -6.55
CA LEU A 242 -8.80 -11.65 -5.12
C LEU A 242 -10.15 -12.33 -4.89
N SER A 243 -10.22 -13.34 -4.02
CA SER A 243 -11.46 -14.04 -3.69
C SER A 243 -11.71 -14.08 -2.17
N ALA A 244 -12.96 -14.02 -1.74
CA ALA A 244 -13.38 -14.08 -0.34
C ALA A 244 -14.49 -15.12 -0.14
N THR A 245 -14.21 -16.14 0.67
CA THR A 245 -15.16 -17.22 1.02
C THR A 245 -15.44 -17.26 2.53
N THR A 246 -16.59 -16.73 2.97
CA THR A 246 -16.99 -16.65 4.40
C THR A 246 -17.13 -18.00 5.07
N ALA A 247 -17.70 -19.01 4.38
CA ALA A 247 -17.91 -20.34 4.95
C ALA A 247 -16.62 -21.00 5.48
N LYS A 248 -15.46 -20.51 5.04
CA LYS A 248 -14.13 -21.00 5.46
C LYS A 248 -13.20 -19.89 5.98
N ALA A 249 -13.64 -18.63 5.97
CA ALA A 249 -12.78 -17.45 6.19
C ALA A 249 -11.50 -17.47 5.34
N ILE A 250 -11.62 -17.97 4.12
CA ILE A 250 -10.51 -18.07 3.16
C ILE A 250 -10.55 -16.81 2.28
N TYR A 251 -9.42 -16.09 2.26
CA TYR A 251 -9.21 -14.90 1.44
C TYR A 251 -8.01 -15.17 0.57
N GLU A 252 -8.19 -15.21 -0.74
CA GLU A 252 -7.16 -15.72 -1.66
C GLU A 252 -6.65 -14.60 -2.55
N PHE A 253 -5.38 -14.71 -2.90
CA PHE A 253 -4.74 -13.89 -3.91
C PHE A 253 -4.05 -14.79 -4.92
N SER A 254 -4.23 -14.48 -6.20
CA SER A 254 -3.60 -15.15 -7.33
C SER A 254 -3.08 -14.12 -8.32
N TYR A 255 -1.84 -14.31 -8.79
CA TYR A 255 -1.23 -13.52 -9.84
C TYR A 255 -0.80 -14.41 -11.00
N PHE A 256 -1.23 -14.04 -12.20
CA PHE A 256 -0.81 -14.65 -13.45
C PHE A 256 -0.13 -13.61 -14.33
N GLU A 257 0.92 -14.02 -15.02
CA GLU A 257 1.60 -13.22 -16.04
C GLU A 257 1.63 -14.04 -17.34
N ASN A 258 1.01 -13.51 -18.40
CA ASN A 258 0.81 -14.20 -19.68
C ASN A 258 0.18 -15.60 -19.52
N GLY A 259 -0.81 -15.72 -18.64
CA GLY A 259 -1.47 -17.00 -18.32
C GLY A 259 -0.64 -17.97 -17.45
N VAL A 260 0.59 -17.61 -17.08
CA VAL A 260 1.44 -18.43 -16.21
C VAL A 260 1.25 -18.00 -14.76
N TYR A 261 0.86 -18.94 -13.90
CA TYR A 261 0.69 -18.72 -12.46
C TYR A 261 2.03 -18.40 -11.78
N GLN A 262 2.06 -17.36 -10.96
CA GLN A 262 3.29 -16.81 -10.39
C GLN A 262 3.43 -16.96 -8.88
N ASN A 263 2.35 -17.26 -8.14
CA ASN A 263 2.48 -17.33 -6.70
C ASN A 263 3.38 -18.50 -6.30
N PRO A 264 4.32 -18.30 -5.37
CA PRO A 264 5.13 -19.40 -4.87
C PRO A 264 4.26 -20.37 -4.09
N PHE A 265 4.58 -21.65 -4.18
CA PHE A 265 4.06 -22.64 -3.25
C PHE A 265 4.54 -22.27 -1.83
N PRO A 266 3.67 -22.25 -0.81
CA PRO A 266 4.09 -22.00 0.56
C PRO A 266 5.14 -23.02 1.01
N ILE A 267 6.17 -22.57 1.73
CA ILE A 267 7.14 -23.46 2.37
C ILE A 267 6.51 -23.95 3.68
N GLU A 268 5.64 -24.96 3.62
CA GLU A 268 5.25 -25.74 4.80
C GLU A 268 5.75 -27.19 4.71
N THR A 269 6.22 -27.71 5.84
CA THR A 269 6.82 -29.04 6.04
C THR A 269 5.82 -30.22 5.92
N GLY A 270 4.82 -30.12 5.04
CA GLY A 270 3.73 -31.10 4.89
C GLY A 270 3.80 -31.87 3.58
N ALA A 271 3.61 -33.19 3.62
CA ALA A 271 3.69 -34.12 2.49
C ALA A 271 2.48 -34.10 1.55
N GLU A 272 1.79 -32.97 1.40
CA GLU A 272 0.66 -32.83 0.47
C GLU A 272 0.96 -31.78 -0.60
N ASP A 273 1.10 -32.23 -1.85
CA ASP A 273 1.27 -31.41 -3.06
C ASP A 273 -0.02 -30.68 -3.47
N ARG A 274 -0.59 -29.88 -2.57
CA ARG A 274 -1.67 -28.95 -2.93
C ARG A 274 -1.56 -27.64 -2.17
N ARG A 275 -1.31 -26.55 -2.91
CA ARG A 275 -2.36 -25.58 -3.28
C ARG A 275 -1.81 -24.47 -4.18
N ASP A 276 -2.51 -24.23 -5.27
CA ASP A 276 -2.26 -23.18 -6.27
C ASP A 276 -2.68 -21.79 -5.75
N MET A 277 -2.42 -21.45 -4.48
CA MET A 277 -3.17 -20.38 -3.80
C MET A 277 -2.42 -19.77 -2.61
N TYR A 278 -2.41 -18.44 -2.51
CA TYR A 278 -1.92 -17.73 -1.32
C TYR A 278 -3.09 -17.20 -0.50
N GLU A 279 -3.26 -17.71 0.72
CA GLU A 279 -4.26 -17.18 1.65
C GLU A 279 -3.73 -15.92 2.34
N LEU A 280 -4.46 -14.80 2.21
CA LEU A 280 -4.07 -13.50 2.80
C LEU A 280 -3.94 -13.55 4.32
N ILE A 281 -4.63 -14.49 4.97
CA ILE A 281 -4.56 -14.72 6.41
C ILE A 281 -3.22 -15.32 6.88
N TRP A 282 -2.41 -15.87 5.97
CA TRP A 282 -1.07 -16.39 6.29
C TRP A 282 -0.02 -15.29 6.37
N TYR A 283 -0.33 -14.10 5.86
CA TYR A 283 0.59 -13.00 5.95
C TYR A 283 0.70 -12.50 7.40
N THR A 284 1.93 -12.56 7.93
CA THR A 284 2.28 -12.06 9.26
C THR A 284 3.06 -10.75 9.12
N PRO A 285 2.57 -9.63 9.67
CA PRO A 285 3.29 -8.36 9.61
C PRO A 285 4.70 -8.47 10.19
N GLY A 286 5.69 -7.94 9.46
CA GLY A 286 7.11 -8.01 9.80
C GLY A 286 7.84 -9.19 9.19
N GLU A 287 7.13 -10.15 8.60
CA GLU A 287 7.72 -11.26 7.86
C GLU A 287 7.56 -11.06 6.35
N ALA A 288 8.55 -11.49 5.57
CA ALA A 288 8.44 -11.48 4.12
C ALA A 288 7.60 -12.68 3.67
N PRO A 289 6.40 -12.47 3.09
CA PRO A 289 5.52 -13.58 2.69
C PRO A 289 6.07 -14.40 1.52
N PHE A 290 6.98 -13.83 0.74
CA PHE A 290 7.58 -14.50 -0.42
C PHE A 290 9.10 -14.63 -0.25
N ALA A 291 9.66 -15.78 -0.63
CA ALA A 291 11.11 -15.96 -0.69
C ALA A 291 11.75 -14.96 -1.67
N ALA A 292 13.02 -14.57 -1.46
CA ALA A 292 13.67 -13.52 -2.27
C ALA A 292 13.76 -13.87 -3.77
N GLU A 293 13.86 -15.15 -4.07
CA GLU A 293 13.93 -15.73 -5.41
C GLU A 293 12.56 -16.02 -6.04
N ALA A 294 11.47 -15.94 -5.27
CA ALA A 294 10.12 -16.16 -5.78
C ALA A 294 9.71 -15.06 -6.77
N PRO A 295 8.89 -15.36 -7.80
CA PRO A 295 8.44 -14.35 -8.78
C PRO A 295 7.77 -13.13 -8.13
N LEU A 296 7.09 -13.34 -7.00
CA LEU A 296 6.39 -12.31 -6.23
C LEU A 296 7.23 -11.61 -5.15
N SER A 297 8.54 -11.87 -5.07
CA SER A 297 9.39 -11.30 -4.00
C SER A 297 9.42 -9.77 -3.99
N PHE A 298 9.12 -9.12 -5.12
CA PHE A 298 8.99 -7.66 -5.20
C PHE A 298 7.85 -7.12 -4.31
N LEU A 299 6.79 -7.89 -4.06
CA LEU A 299 5.67 -7.48 -3.21
C LEU A 299 6.08 -7.27 -1.76
N ASN A 300 7.10 -7.99 -1.27
CA ASN A 300 7.58 -7.86 0.10
C ASN A 300 7.96 -6.42 0.45
N LEU A 301 8.56 -5.68 -0.50
CA LEU A 301 8.92 -4.28 -0.31
C LEU A 301 7.67 -3.42 -0.10
N HIS A 302 6.66 -3.59 -0.96
CA HIS A 302 5.43 -2.80 -0.92
C HIS A 302 4.61 -3.08 0.33
N LEU A 303 4.55 -4.35 0.75
CA LEU A 303 3.94 -4.76 2.01
C LEU A 303 4.67 -4.16 3.22
N ARG A 304 6.01 -4.18 3.21
CA ARG A 304 6.80 -3.56 4.29
C ARG A 304 6.64 -2.05 4.36
N ILE A 305 6.42 -1.38 3.22
CA ILE A 305 6.09 0.06 3.18
C ILE A 305 4.69 0.27 3.78
N ALA A 306 3.71 -0.54 3.39
CA ALA A 306 2.35 -0.49 3.92
C ALA A 306 2.33 -0.68 5.45
N GLU A 307 3.10 -1.63 5.97
CA GLU A 307 3.19 -1.91 7.41
C GLU A 307 3.61 -0.68 8.20
N LYS A 308 4.60 0.04 7.67
CA LYS A 308 5.18 1.23 8.30
C LYS A 308 4.29 2.45 8.20
N ALA A 309 3.44 2.53 7.17
CA ALA A 309 2.47 3.61 7.06
C ALA A 309 1.43 3.57 8.19
N GLY A 310 1.20 2.40 8.79
CA GLY A 310 0.41 2.26 10.03
C GLY A 310 -1.08 2.54 9.86
N ASN A 311 -1.57 2.69 8.62
CA ASN A 311 -2.95 3.05 8.31
C ASN A 311 -3.89 1.83 8.21
N TRP A 312 -3.41 0.63 8.53
CA TRP A 312 -4.14 -0.62 8.36
C TRP A 312 -4.86 -1.02 9.66
N THR A 313 -6.08 -1.53 9.51
CA THR A 313 -6.88 -2.09 10.63
C THR A 313 -6.65 -3.58 10.83
N ASP A 314 -6.10 -4.25 9.82
CA ASP A 314 -5.88 -5.70 9.79
C ASP A 314 -4.98 -6.16 8.61
N ASN A 315 -4.65 -7.45 8.56
CA ASN A 315 -3.75 -8.04 7.55
C ASN A 315 -4.28 -7.98 6.11
N ILE A 316 -5.61 -7.97 5.89
CA ILE A 316 -6.20 -7.87 4.54
C ILE A 316 -6.04 -6.45 4.03
N ALA A 317 -6.38 -5.46 4.87
CA ALA A 317 -6.19 -4.04 4.56
C ALA A 317 -4.73 -3.75 4.22
N LEU A 318 -3.81 -4.24 5.04
CA LEU A 318 -2.38 -4.12 4.84
C LEU A 318 -1.93 -4.76 3.51
N PHE A 319 -2.40 -5.97 3.21
CA PHE A 319 -2.03 -6.66 1.98
C PHE A 319 -2.56 -5.94 0.73
N PHE A 320 -3.80 -5.45 0.78
CA PHE A 320 -4.40 -4.65 -0.28
C PHE A 320 -3.61 -3.38 -0.53
N GLU A 321 -3.23 -2.65 0.53
CA GLU A 321 -2.38 -1.46 0.44
C GLU A 321 -1.00 -1.77 -0.17
N GLY A 322 -0.48 -2.99 0.03
CA GLY A 322 0.71 -3.48 -0.65
C GLY A 322 0.50 -3.71 -2.14
N LEU A 323 -0.64 -4.32 -2.52
CA LEU A 323 -1.01 -4.55 -3.92
C LEU A 323 -1.27 -3.24 -4.69
N GLU A 324 -1.98 -2.28 -4.07
CA GLU A 324 -2.16 -0.93 -4.60
C GLU A 324 -0.82 -0.30 -4.97
N ARG A 325 0.14 -0.32 -4.03
CA ARG A 325 1.45 0.27 -4.25
C ARG A 325 2.25 -0.47 -5.31
N ALA A 326 2.17 -1.80 -5.33
CA ALA A 326 2.96 -2.62 -6.24
C ALA A 326 2.48 -2.54 -7.69
N PHE A 327 1.17 -2.50 -7.89
CA PHE A 327 0.55 -2.63 -9.20
C PHE A 327 -0.23 -1.39 -9.66
N GLY A 328 -0.44 -0.40 -8.79
CA GLY A 328 -1.29 0.75 -9.05
C GLY A 328 -2.77 0.42 -9.07
N LEU A 329 -3.20 -0.64 -8.36
CA LEU A 329 -4.61 -1.07 -8.35
C LEU A 329 -5.48 0.01 -7.72
N ALA A 330 -6.61 0.28 -8.35
CA ALA A 330 -7.66 1.14 -7.82
C ALA A 330 -9.04 0.60 -8.18
N LEU A 331 -10.02 1.00 -7.38
CA LEU A 331 -11.44 0.76 -7.63
C LEU A 331 -12.19 2.09 -7.48
N PRO A 332 -13.23 2.34 -8.29
CA PRO A 332 -13.95 3.61 -8.24
C PRO A 332 -14.86 3.65 -7.00
N ARG A 333 -14.31 4.12 -5.87
CA ARG A 333 -14.95 4.11 -4.55
C ARG A 333 -16.36 4.71 -4.56
N ASP A 334 -16.50 5.92 -5.07
CA ASP A 334 -17.78 6.63 -5.09
C ASP A 334 -18.79 5.93 -6.00
N ALA A 335 -18.34 5.40 -7.16
CA ALA A 335 -19.21 4.69 -8.10
C ALA A 335 -19.71 3.36 -7.52
N ILE A 336 -18.84 2.60 -6.88
CA ILE A 336 -19.21 1.33 -6.23
C ILE A 336 -20.14 1.59 -5.05
N THR A 337 -19.82 2.55 -4.17
CA THR A 337 -20.63 2.81 -2.97
C THR A 337 -22.00 3.41 -3.29
N SER A 338 -22.12 4.16 -4.39
CA SER A 338 -23.39 4.72 -4.87
C SER A 338 -24.12 3.84 -5.89
N GLY A 339 -23.56 2.67 -6.25
CA GLY A 339 -24.08 1.80 -7.29
C GLY A 339 -24.05 2.39 -8.71
N HIS A 340 -23.37 3.51 -8.94
CA HIS A 340 -23.17 4.12 -10.27
C HIS A 340 -22.00 3.46 -11.03
N VAL A 341 -21.95 2.14 -10.97
CA VAL A 341 -21.00 1.33 -11.72
C VAL A 341 -21.74 0.48 -12.73
N ARG A 342 -21.15 0.30 -13.92
CA ARG A 342 -21.72 -0.56 -14.95
C ARG A 342 -21.68 -2.00 -14.47
N CYS A 343 -22.74 -2.72 -14.75
CA CYS A 343 -22.83 -4.14 -14.50
C CYS A 343 -23.61 -4.86 -15.61
N ALA A 344 -23.48 -6.17 -15.66
CA ALA A 344 -24.26 -7.01 -16.55
C ALA A 344 -24.63 -8.32 -15.86
N ARG A 345 -25.80 -8.85 -16.18
CA ARG A 345 -26.21 -10.19 -15.75
C ARG A 345 -25.50 -11.25 -16.60
N PRO A 346 -25.44 -12.52 -16.17
CA PRO A 346 -24.98 -13.60 -17.03
C PRO A 346 -25.83 -13.70 -18.30
N ALA A 347 -25.17 -13.98 -19.42
CA ALA A 347 -25.86 -14.34 -20.64
C ALA A 347 -26.75 -15.56 -20.39
N ARG A 348 -27.99 -15.51 -20.88
CA ARG A 348 -28.91 -16.65 -20.80
C ARG A 348 -28.32 -17.81 -21.60
N ARG A 349 -28.05 -18.94 -20.94
CA ARG A 349 -27.64 -20.20 -21.58
C ARG A 349 -28.80 -20.84 -22.35
#